data_AF-A0A316TVZ4-F1
#
_entry.id   AF-A0A316TVZ4-F1
#
_cell.length_a   1.000
_cell.length_b   1.000
_cell.length_c   1.000
_cell.angle_alpha   90.00
_cell.angle_beta   90.00
_cell.angle_gamma   90.00
#
_symmetry.space_group_name_H-M   'P 1'
#
loop_
_entity.id
_entity.type
_entity.pdbx_description
1 polymer ?
#
loop_
_entity_poly.entity_id
_entity_poly.type
_entity_poly.pdbx_seq_one_letter_code
_entity_poly.pdbx_strand_id
1 'polypeptide(L)'
;MNDRGSHCDSQMGSCGERQLQSHKRKRQEEQTSIERNTTDTSQPTKPGPIPPSIGPDLTQLHTLPQLMAQLKLRLPEVDEEALKGVAEFQLKNNASTLRRIRLAKAQEEGDDSDAFDEIKGVPLTVPLSRETWYDWVRQLKRLTSLIDYADDILFTEDHVEFTPYLTKLDKRLSSTIFWVIGETGAVAIDYTMNSGCCSSGRSLFRFLESQLKPHGDWEQVLILFKLNRVAVSYTNVDEAIKRIERLSLRASDLEVPISDAYKCAILLCVTQDDQCFAAAWAALMRTRSCTNWANVSSILHYAQRDAQSTQPRPGGL
;
A
#
# COMPACT_ATOMS: atom_id res chain seq x y z
N MET A 1 55.76 19.61 44.22
CA MET A 1 55.83 20.84 43.42
C MET A 1 54.66 20.80 42.44
N ASN A 2 53.69 21.70 42.65
CA ASN A 2 52.59 22.16 41.78
C ASN A 2 51.73 21.08 41.11
N ASP A 3 50.49 20.79 41.48
CA ASP A 3 49.36 21.64 41.92
C ASP A 3 48.94 22.67 40.87
N ARG A 4 47.84 22.37 40.16
CA ARG A 4 46.90 23.30 39.51
C ARG A 4 45.65 22.53 39.10
N GLY A 5 44.59 22.71 39.86
CA GLY A 5 43.24 22.34 39.49
C GLY A 5 42.66 23.23 38.40
N SER A 6 41.53 22.80 37.85
CA SER A 6 40.52 23.69 37.30
C SER A 6 39.16 23.03 37.45
N HIS A 7 38.46 23.46 38.50
CA HIS A 7 37.02 23.37 38.67
C HIS A 7 36.34 24.16 37.54
N CYS A 8 35.32 23.58 36.92
CA CYS A 8 34.29 24.32 36.17
C CYS A 8 32.95 23.66 36.49
N ASP A 9 32.35 24.11 37.59
CA ASP A 9 30.91 24.04 37.80
C ASP A 9 30.21 24.89 36.74
N SER A 10 29.17 24.35 36.13
CA SER A 10 28.12 25.15 35.49
C SER A 10 26.79 24.44 35.68
N GLN A 11 26.11 24.89 36.73
CA GLN A 11 24.68 24.80 36.91
C GLN A 11 23.97 25.40 35.69
N MET A 12 23.11 24.60 35.05
CA MET A 12 22.04 25.10 34.18
C MET A 12 20.72 24.47 34.62
N GLY A 13 20.05 25.18 35.52
CA GLY A 13 18.66 25.62 35.36
C GLY A 13 17.61 24.57 35.02
N SER A 14 16.99 24.03 36.07
CA SER A 14 15.61 23.57 36.10
C SER A 14 14.64 24.63 35.55
N CYS A 15 14.09 24.41 34.36
CA CYS A 15 12.94 25.16 33.84
C CYS A 15 12.21 24.30 32.80
N GLY A 16 11.29 23.43 33.25
CA GLY A 16 10.51 22.57 32.34
C GLY A 16 9.38 21.75 32.98
N GLU A 17 9.43 21.49 34.29
CA GLU A 17 8.49 20.54 34.92
C GLU A 17 7.29 21.16 35.65
N ARG A 18 7.12 22.50 35.65
CA ARG A 18 5.98 23.17 36.34
C ARG A 18 4.77 23.48 35.46
N GLN A 19 4.79 23.22 34.15
CA GLN A 19 3.64 23.50 33.26
C GLN A 19 2.71 22.29 32.98
N LEU A 20 3.11 21.06 33.30
CA LEU A 20 2.30 19.86 33.04
C LEU A 20 1.38 19.41 34.19
N GLN A 21 1.48 20.03 35.37
CA GLN A 21 0.56 19.76 36.51
C GLN A 21 -0.64 20.72 36.61
N SER A 22 -0.65 21.82 35.85
CA SER A 22 -1.76 22.80 35.84
C SER A 22 -2.95 22.34 34.98
N HIS A 23 -2.71 21.58 33.91
CA HIS A 23 -3.79 21.13 33.00
C HIS A 23 -4.55 19.87 33.45
N LYS A 24 -4.03 19.11 34.43
CA LYS A 24 -4.76 17.95 34.98
C LYS A 24 -5.78 18.29 36.06
N ARG A 25 -5.72 19.48 36.67
CA ARG A 25 -6.67 19.91 37.71
C ARG A 25 -7.91 20.66 37.19
N LYS A 26 -7.90 21.14 35.93
CA LYS A 26 -9.01 21.91 35.35
C LYS A 26 -10.05 21.09 34.56
N ARG A 27 -9.91 19.76 34.50
CA ARG A 27 -10.88 18.85 33.86
C ARG A 27 -11.65 17.95 34.85
N GLN A 28 -11.40 18.09 36.15
CA GLN A 28 -12.08 17.31 37.20
C GLN A 28 -13.11 18.11 38.01
N GLU A 29 -13.29 19.42 37.74
CA GLU A 29 -14.26 20.28 38.44
C GLU A 29 -15.51 20.62 37.60
N GLU A 30 -15.63 20.12 36.36
CA GLU A 30 -16.81 20.35 35.49
C GLU A 30 -17.77 19.14 35.39
N GLN A 31 -17.61 18.11 36.24
CA GLN A 31 -18.45 16.90 36.22
C GLN A 31 -19.20 16.59 37.53
N THR A 32 -19.22 17.50 38.50
CA THR A 32 -20.01 17.34 39.74
C THR A 32 -20.87 18.55 40.01
N SER A 33 -21.90 18.76 39.19
CA SER A 33 -23.07 19.59 39.51
C SER A 33 -24.17 19.33 38.48
N ILE A 34 -24.99 18.31 38.68
CA ILE A 34 -26.44 18.29 38.42
C ILE A 34 -26.94 17.04 39.15
N GLU A 35 -27.40 17.22 40.37
CA GLU A 35 -28.35 16.30 41.00
C GLU A 35 -29.50 17.14 41.57
N ARG A 36 -30.73 16.70 41.24
CA ARG A 36 -32.01 16.96 41.92
C ARG A 36 -32.72 18.29 41.67
N ASN A 37 -33.79 18.20 40.88
CA ASN A 37 -35.12 18.56 41.39
C ASN A 37 -36.18 17.57 40.89
N THR A 38 -37.05 17.21 41.82
CA THR A 38 -38.09 16.18 41.81
C THR A 38 -39.39 16.61 41.11
N THR A 39 -39.96 15.67 40.36
CA THR A 39 -41.39 15.32 40.19
C THR A 39 -42.42 16.42 39.85
N ASP A 40 -43.02 16.37 38.65
CA ASP A 40 -44.49 16.17 38.54
C ASP A 40 -44.96 15.69 37.14
N THR A 41 -45.87 14.71 37.20
CA THR A 41 -46.92 14.24 36.29
C THR A 41 -46.97 14.73 34.83
N SER A 42 -46.66 13.83 33.89
CA SER A 42 -47.50 13.51 32.71
C SER A 42 -46.93 12.29 31.98
N GLN A 43 -47.69 11.19 31.92
CA GLN A 43 -47.41 10.09 30.98
C GLN A 43 -47.48 10.62 29.54
N PRO A 44 -46.51 10.32 28.67
CA PRO A 44 -46.76 10.23 27.25
C PRO A 44 -46.79 8.75 26.87
N THR A 45 -48.01 8.30 26.59
CA THR A 45 -48.42 7.34 25.57
C THR A 45 -47.51 6.14 25.28
N LYS A 46 -48.08 4.93 25.47
CA LYS A 46 -47.59 3.66 24.90
C LYS A 46 -46.97 3.89 23.51
N PRO A 47 -45.77 3.34 23.21
CA PRO A 47 -45.29 3.32 21.84
C PRO A 47 -46.34 2.60 21.00
N GLY A 48 -46.96 3.32 20.07
CA GLY A 48 -47.79 2.73 19.04
C GLY A 48 -46.96 1.70 18.24
N PRO A 49 -47.62 0.75 17.57
CA PRO A 49 -46.92 -0.24 16.76
C PRO A 49 -46.05 0.49 15.73
N ILE A 50 -44.74 0.23 15.80
CA ILE A 50 -43.77 0.72 14.81
C ILE A 50 -44.27 0.23 13.44
N PRO A 51 -44.51 1.11 12.45
CA PRO A 51 -44.92 0.67 11.12
C PRO A 51 -43.86 -0.29 10.57
N PRO A 52 -44.26 -1.32 9.79
CA PRO A 52 -43.32 -2.31 9.27
C PRO A 52 -42.20 -1.59 8.51
N SER A 53 -40.96 -1.92 8.87
CA SER A 53 -39.75 -1.39 8.23
C SER A 53 -39.89 -1.53 6.71
N ILE A 54 -40.01 -0.40 6.01
CA ILE A 54 -39.96 -0.35 4.55
C ILE A 54 -38.48 -0.58 4.20
N GLY A 55 -38.11 -1.85 4.04
CA GLY A 55 -36.80 -2.30 3.58
C GLY A 55 -35.79 -2.72 4.67
N PRO A 56 -34.63 -3.25 4.27
CA PRO A 56 -33.55 -3.71 5.14
C PRO A 56 -32.99 -2.59 6.03
N ASP A 57 -32.42 -2.94 7.18
CA ASP A 57 -31.73 -1.99 8.05
C ASP A 57 -30.57 -1.32 7.30
N LEU A 58 -30.52 0.02 7.35
CA LEU A 58 -29.48 0.80 6.67
C LEU A 58 -28.09 0.46 7.22
N THR A 59 -27.98 -0.01 8.46
CA THR A 59 -26.69 -0.40 9.07
C THR A 59 -26.05 -1.63 8.41
N GLN A 60 -26.86 -2.44 7.71
CA GLN A 60 -26.43 -3.69 7.05
C GLN A 60 -26.07 -3.49 5.58
N LEU A 61 -26.21 -2.27 5.04
CA LEU A 61 -25.94 -1.95 3.65
C LEU A 61 -24.51 -1.40 3.50
N HIS A 62 -23.76 -1.95 2.55
CA HIS A 62 -22.32 -1.66 2.42
C HIS A 62 -21.95 -1.04 1.07
N THR A 63 -22.93 -0.64 0.26
CA THR A 63 -22.71 0.03 -1.01
C THR A 63 -23.55 1.28 -1.12
N LEU A 64 -22.98 2.31 -1.74
CA LEU A 64 -23.66 3.59 -1.96
C LEU A 64 -24.99 3.43 -2.74
N PRO A 65 -25.05 2.64 -3.83
CA PRO A 65 -26.31 2.46 -4.56
C PRO A 65 -27.43 1.81 -3.74
N GLN A 66 -27.09 0.84 -2.89
CA GLN A 66 -28.07 0.18 -2.00
C GLN A 66 -28.59 1.15 -0.94
N LEU A 67 -27.69 1.94 -0.32
CA LEU A 67 -28.07 2.96 0.65
C LEU A 67 -28.94 4.04 0.02
N MET A 68 -28.59 4.53 -1.16
CA MET A 68 -29.39 5.52 -1.88
C MET A 68 -30.78 4.99 -2.25
N ALA A 69 -30.87 3.76 -2.76
CA ALA A 69 -32.15 3.14 -3.10
C ALA A 69 -33.06 3.00 -1.87
N GLN A 70 -32.51 2.59 -0.73
CA GLN A 70 -33.29 2.44 0.50
C GLN A 70 -33.66 3.77 1.14
N LEU A 71 -32.76 4.77 1.10
CA LEU A 71 -33.04 6.11 1.56
C LEU A 71 -34.12 6.79 0.70
N LYS A 72 -34.09 6.60 -0.63
CA LYS A 72 -35.12 7.14 -1.53
C LYS A 72 -36.51 6.53 -1.29
N LEU A 73 -36.58 5.25 -0.93
CA LEU A 73 -37.83 4.58 -0.55
C LEU A 73 -38.39 5.11 0.77
N ARG A 74 -37.53 5.47 1.73
CA ARG A 74 -37.93 5.99 3.05
C ARG A 74 -38.21 7.49 3.04
N LEU A 75 -37.51 8.23 2.19
CA LEU A 75 -37.53 9.69 2.09
C LEU A 75 -37.71 10.12 0.62
N PRO A 76 -38.88 9.83 0.02
CA PRO A 76 -39.11 10.09 -1.41
C PRO A 76 -39.07 11.58 -1.76
N GLU A 77 -39.45 12.44 -0.81
CA GLU A 77 -39.55 13.90 -0.97
C GLU A 77 -38.20 14.63 -0.87
N VAL A 78 -37.15 13.97 -0.38
CA VAL A 78 -35.81 14.55 -0.27
C VAL A 78 -35.12 14.52 -1.63
N ASP A 79 -34.39 15.60 -1.92
CA ASP A 79 -33.59 15.76 -3.13
C ASP A 79 -32.45 14.74 -3.19
N GLU A 80 -32.05 14.39 -4.42
CA GLU A 80 -31.09 13.32 -4.66
C GLU A 80 -29.69 13.66 -4.13
N GLU A 81 -29.34 14.95 -4.09
CA GLU A 81 -28.04 15.43 -3.62
C GLU A 81 -27.92 15.34 -2.09
N ALA A 82 -28.95 15.77 -1.34
CA ALA A 82 -29.00 15.55 0.10
C ALA A 82 -29.05 14.05 0.46
N LEU A 83 -29.79 13.24 -0.30
CA LEU A 83 -29.82 11.78 -0.10
C LEU A 83 -28.45 11.14 -0.32
N LYS A 84 -27.70 11.59 -1.32
CA LYS A 84 -26.33 11.14 -1.57
C LYS A 84 -25.42 11.48 -0.38
N GLY A 85 -25.49 12.70 0.14
CA GLY A 85 -24.71 13.10 1.33
C GLY A 85 -25.01 12.24 2.55
N VAL A 86 -26.30 11.94 2.80
CA VAL A 86 -26.72 11.03 3.89
C VAL A 86 -26.24 9.59 3.63
N ALA A 87 -26.31 9.11 2.39
CA ALA A 87 -25.85 7.77 2.02
C ALA A 87 -24.34 7.61 2.22
N GLU A 88 -23.54 8.61 1.84
CA GLU A 88 -22.09 8.64 2.03
C GLU A 88 -21.73 8.66 3.52
N PHE A 89 -22.42 9.48 4.32
CA PHE A 89 -22.24 9.51 5.77
C PHE A 89 -22.58 8.17 6.43
N GLN A 90 -23.71 7.57 6.05
CA GLN A 90 -24.12 6.27 6.57
C GLN A 90 -23.16 5.16 6.15
N LEU A 91 -22.66 5.18 4.91
CA LEU A 91 -21.66 4.22 4.43
C LEU A 91 -20.39 4.27 5.27
N LYS A 92 -19.90 5.47 5.58
CA LYS A 92 -18.74 5.68 6.45
C LYS A 92 -18.99 5.14 7.87
N ASN A 93 -20.18 5.39 8.42
CA ASN A 93 -20.55 4.86 9.74
C ASN A 93 -20.66 3.33 9.75
N ASN A 94 -21.25 2.72 8.72
CA ASN A 94 -21.37 1.27 8.62
C ASN A 94 -19.98 0.62 8.54
N ALA A 95 -19.05 1.19 7.77
CA ALA A 95 -17.67 0.72 7.71
C ALA A 95 -16.98 0.81 9.08
N SER A 96 -17.16 1.91 9.81
CA SER A 96 -16.61 2.07 11.16
C SER A 96 -17.19 1.07 12.16
N THR A 97 -18.51 0.89 12.17
CA THR A 97 -19.18 -0.08 13.05
C THR A 97 -18.74 -1.51 12.77
N LEU A 98 -18.66 -1.88 11.49
CA LEU A 98 -18.21 -3.21 11.08
C LEU A 98 -16.75 -3.46 11.48
N ARG A 99 -15.87 -2.45 11.36
CA ARG A 99 -14.50 -2.50 11.89
C ARG A 99 -14.50 -2.78 13.41
N ARG A 100 -15.34 -2.08 14.19
CA ARG A 100 -15.45 -2.28 15.65
C ARG A 100 -15.95 -3.67 16.02
N ILE A 101 -16.96 -4.18 15.33
CA ILE A 101 -17.51 -5.53 15.58
C ILE A 101 -16.46 -6.59 15.33
N ARG A 102 -15.80 -6.52 14.17
CA ARG A 102 -14.75 -7.47 13.85
C ARG A 102 -13.58 -7.34 14.86
N LEU A 103 -13.30 -6.14 15.39
CA LEU A 103 -12.19 -5.92 16.33
C LEU A 103 -12.50 -6.56 17.69
N ALA A 104 -13.75 -6.42 18.14
CA ALA A 104 -14.24 -7.10 19.34
C ALA A 104 -14.13 -8.62 19.18
N LYS A 105 -14.49 -9.15 17.99
CA LYS A 105 -14.38 -10.57 17.68
C LYS A 105 -12.93 -11.07 17.70
N ALA A 106 -12.00 -10.37 17.06
CA ALA A 106 -10.58 -10.75 17.06
C ALA A 106 -9.95 -10.68 18.46
N GLN A 107 -10.40 -9.74 19.30
CA GLN A 107 -10.00 -9.70 20.71
C GLN A 107 -10.50 -10.93 21.50
N GLU A 108 -11.70 -11.42 21.22
CA GLU A 108 -12.29 -12.61 21.85
C GLU A 108 -11.63 -13.91 21.38
N GLU A 109 -11.24 -13.99 20.11
CA GLU A 109 -10.53 -15.13 19.49
C GLU A 109 -9.02 -15.14 19.79
N GLY A 110 -8.53 -14.11 20.48
CA GLY A 110 -7.13 -13.70 20.53
C GLY A 110 -6.14 -14.70 21.13
N ASP A 111 -5.68 -15.63 20.30
CA ASP A 111 -4.26 -15.98 20.27
C ASP A 111 -3.70 -15.96 18.84
N ASP A 112 -3.42 -14.77 18.31
CA ASP A 112 -2.76 -14.60 17.00
C ASP A 112 -1.31 -15.14 16.99
N SER A 113 -0.83 -15.78 18.07
CA SER A 113 0.54 -16.29 18.18
C SER A 113 0.88 -17.27 17.06
N ASP A 114 -0.06 -18.15 16.70
CA ASP A 114 0.14 -19.15 15.64
C ASP A 114 0.39 -18.49 14.28
N ALA A 115 -0.36 -17.43 13.93
CA ALA A 115 -0.17 -16.70 12.68
C ALA A 115 1.20 -16.00 12.61
N PHE A 116 1.70 -15.47 13.73
CA PHE A 116 3.04 -14.88 13.79
C PHE A 116 4.16 -15.90 13.66
N ASP A 117 3.97 -17.11 14.22
CA ASP A 117 4.95 -18.19 14.11
C ASP A 117 4.93 -18.84 12.72
N GLU A 118 3.76 -18.93 12.08
CA GLU A 118 3.63 -19.31 10.67
C GLU A 118 4.36 -18.34 9.74
N ILE A 119 4.25 -17.02 9.98
CA ILE A 119 4.97 -16.00 9.18
C ILE A 119 6.49 -16.20 9.24
N LYS A 120 7.05 -16.56 10.40
CA LYS A 120 8.49 -16.86 10.52
C LYS A 120 8.92 -18.08 9.71
N GLY A 121 7.98 -18.98 9.40
CA GLY A 121 8.21 -20.14 8.55
C GLY A 121 8.22 -19.82 7.05
N VAL A 122 7.75 -18.64 6.63
CA VAL A 122 7.66 -18.28 5.21
C VAL A 122 8.96 -17.64 4.72
N PRO A 123 9.66 -18.24 3.74
CA PRO A 123 10.91 -17.69 3.24
C PRO A 123 10.67 -16.40 2.44
N LEU A 124 11.26 -15.31 2.91
CA LEU A 124 11.30 -14.04 2.19
C LEU A 124 12.48 -14.02 1.23
N THR A 125 12.17 -13.88 -0.06
CA THR A 125 13.14 -14.03 -1.14
C THR A 125 13.60 -12.70 -1.72
N VAL A 126 12.89 -11.61 -1.42
CA VAL A 126 13.20 -10.28 -1.94
C VAL A 126 13.99 -9.50 -0.89
N PRO A 127 15.26 -9.13 -1.17
CA PRO A 127 16.05 -8.32 -0.25
C PRO A 127 15.43 -6.93 -0.09
N LEU A 128 15.53 -6.33 1.09
CA LEU A 128 15.02 -4.99 1.33
C LEU A 128 16.00 -3.92 0.81
N SER A 129 15.62 -3.25 -0.28
CA SER A 129 16.38 -2.14 -0.88
C SER A 129 15.44 -1.11 -1.50
N ARG A 130 15.97 0.04 -1.91
CA ARG A 130 15.19 1.06 -2.62
C ARG A 130 14.61 0.55 -3.96
N GLU A 131 15.35 -0.31 -4.67
CA GLU A 131 14.92 -0.85 -5.96
C GLU A 131 13.82 -1.92 -5.82
N THR A 132 13.84 -2.64 -4.71
CA THR A 132 12.94 -3.76 -4.41
C THR A 132 11.83 -3.39 -3.44
N TRP A 133 11.77 -2.14 -2.98
CA TRP A 133 10.80 -1.64 -1.98
C TRP A 133 9.37 -2.12 -2.24
N TYR A 134 8.85 -1.92 -3.44
CA TYR A 134 7.47 -2.28 -3.78
C TYR A 134 7.22 -3.79 -3.80
N ASP A 135 8.19 -4.56 -4.29
CA ASP A 135 8.08 -6.03 -4.31
C ASP A 135 8.20 -6.58 -2.87
N TRP A 136 9.03 -5.96 -2.04
CA TRP A 136 9.14 -6.26 -0.61
C TRP A 136 7.86 -5.92 0.14
N VAL A 137 7.27 -4.74 -0.06
CA VAL A 137 5.97 -4.34 0.53
C VAL A 137 4.86 -5.30 0.09
N ARG A 138 4.88 -5.76 -1.17
CA ARG A 138 3.92 -6.76 -1.65
C ARG A 138 4.09 -8.10 -0.93
N GLN A 139 5.33 -8.54 -0.66
CA GLN A 139 5.56 -9.75 0.13
C GLN A 139 5.13 -9.55 1.59
N LEU A 140 5.45 -8.41 2.20
CA LEU A 140 5.02 -8.07 3.56
C LEU A 140 3.49 -8.11 3.67
N LYS A 141 2.75 -7.50 2.73
CA LYS A 141 1.27 -7.56 2.68
C LYS A 141 0.73 -8.99 2.65
N ARG A 142 1.37 -9.87 1.88
CA ARG A 142 0.95 -11.28 1.82
C ARG A 142 1.16 -11.98 3.17
N LEU A 143 2.28 -11.71 3.84
CA LEU A 143 2.54 -12.25 5.17
C LEU A 143 1.55 -11.70 6.20
N THR A 144 1.31 -10.38 6.18
CA THR A 144 0.42 -9.72 7.14
C THR A 144 -1.05 -10.00 6.87
N SER A 145 -1.43 -10.42 5.67
CA SER A 145 -2.82 -10.82 5.36
C SER A 145 -3.31 -12.05 6.14
N LEU A 146 -2.40 -12.82 6.74
CA LEU A 146 -2.72 -13.92 7.64
C LEU A 146 -3.17 -13.44 9.04
N ILE A 147 -2.97 -12.15 9.34
CA ILE A 147 -3.29 -11.55 10.61
C ILE A 147 -4.37 -10.50 10.40
N ASP A 148 -5.51 -10.67 11.05
CA ASP A 148 -6.57 -9.69 11.04
C ASP A 148 -6.04 -8.31 11.50
N TYR A 149 -6.50 -7.25 10.82
CA TYR A 149 -6.10 -5.84 11.06
C TYR A 149 -4.66 -5.44 10.77
N ALA A 150 -3.75 -6.36 10.47
CA ALA A 150 -2.37 -5.98 10.21
C ALA A 150 -2.26 -5.02 9.03
N ASP A 151 -3.03 -5.26 7.97
CA ASP A 151 -3.08 -4.37 6.82
C ASP A 151 -3.67 -3.00 7.17
N ASP A 152 -4.72 -2.98 7.99
CA ASP A 152 -5.37 -1.76 8.45
C ASP A 152 -4.44 -0.90 9.32
N ILE A 153 -3.63 -1.54 10.17
CA ILE A 153 -2.65 -0.86 11.06
C ILE A 153 -1.49 -0.29 10.26
N LEU A 154 -0.91 -1.08 9.33
CA LEU A 154 0.34 -0.72 8.67
C LEU A 154 0.14 0.20 7.46
N PHE A 155 -0.89 -0.05 6.64
CA PHE A 155 -0.99 0.57 5.32
C PHE A 155 -2.05 1.67 5.21
N THR A 156 -2.99 1.77 6.15
CA THR A 156 -4.02 2.82 6.10
C THR A 156 -3.51 4.14 6.68
N GLU A 157 -3.95 5.25 6.09
CA GLU A 157 -3.64 6.61 6.59
C GLU A 157 -4.57 7.05 7.72
N ASP A 158 -5.75 6.42 7.84
CA ASP A 158 -6.74 6.73 8.85
C ASP A 158 -6.19 6.62 10.28
N HIS A 159 -6.67 7.51 11.14
CA HIS A 159 -6.52 7.42 12.60
C HIS A 159 -7.34 6.24 13.11
N VAL A 160 -6.74 5.05 13.10
CA VAL A 160 -7.31 3.87 13.75
C VAL A 160 -7.42 4.17 15.25
N GLU A 161 -8.62 3.99 15.81
CA GLU A 161 -8.85 4.12 17.25
C GLU A 161 -8.05 3.02 17.98
N PHE A 162 -6.95 3.40 18.63
CA PHE A 162 -6.05 2.44 19.26
C PHE A 162 -6.68 1.82 20.51
N THR A 163 -6.96 0.52 20.44
CA THR A 163 -7.33 -0.31 21.59
C THR A 163 -6.07 -0.99 22.18
N PRO A 164 -6.14 -1.52 23.41
CA PRO A 164 -5.05 -2.31 23.98
C PRO A 164 -4.65 -3.50 23.11
N TYR A 165 -5.61 -4.15 22.45
CA TYR A 165 -5.37 -5.24 21.50
C TYR A 165 -4.57 -4.75 20.28
N LEU A 166 -5.00 -3.67 19.62
CA LEU A 166 -4.27 -3.09 18.47
C LEU A 166 -2.86 -2.64 18.85
N THR A 167 -2.67 -2.15 20.08
CA THR A 167 -1.34 -1.77 20.58
C THR A 167 -0.42 -2.99 20.74
N LYS A 168 -0.96 -4.12 21.24
CA LYS A 168 -0.23 -5.39 21.32
C LYS A 168 0.10 -5.92 19.92
N LEU A 169 -0.86 -5.82 19.01
CA LEU A 169 -0.70 -6.25 17.62
C LEU A 169 0.37 -5.43 16.89
N ASP A 170 0.34 -4.10 17.01
CA ASP A 170 1.31 -3.18 16.40
C ASP A 170 2.75 -3.46 16.89
N LYS A 171 2.92 -3.82 18.17
CA LYS A 171 4.22 -4.26 18.73
C LYS A 171 4.69 -5.62 18.19
N ARG A 172 3.77 -6.55 17.97
CA ARG A 172 4.11 -7.84 17.33
C ARG A 172 4.49 -7.62 15.87
N LEU A 173 3.76 -6.77 15.14
CA LEU A 173 4.07 -6.40 13.76
C LEU A 173 5.45 -5.74 13.63
N SER A 174 5.85 -4.84 14.54
CA SER A 174 7.24 -4.35 14.53
C SER A 174 8.24 -5.48 14.68
N SER A 175 8.01 -6.41 15.60
CA SER A 175 8.92 -7.56 15.84
C SER A 175 9.05 -8.43 14.59
N THR A 176 7.94 -8.68 13.89
CA THR A 176 7.93 -9.38 12.60
C THR A 176 8.73 -8.63 11.55
N ILE A 177 8.50 -7.33 11.37
CA ILE A 177 9.25 -6.51 10.41
C ILE A 177 10.76 -6.55 10.72
N PHE A 178 11.15 -6.42 11.98
CA PHE A 178 12.56 -6.54 12.39
C PHE A 178 13.15 -7.90 12.03
N TRP A 179 12.44 -8.99 12.32
CA TRP A 179 12.88 -10.34 11.97
C TRP A 179 13.08 -10.50 10.46
N VAL A 180 12.11 -10.04 9.65
CA VAL A 180 12.18 -10.07 8.18
C VAL A 180 13.42 -9.32 7.65
N ILE A 181 13.77 -8.20 8.29
CA ILE A 181 14.92 -7.39 7.89
C ILE A 181 16.24 -8.06 8.25
N GLY A 182 16.30 -8.70 9.44
CA GLY A 182 17.43 -9.51 9.85
C GLY A 182 17.73 -10.66 8.87
N GLU A 183 16.70 -11.40 8.45
CA GLU A 183 16.85 -12.51 7.49
C GLU A 183 17.27 -12.05 6.08
N THR A 184 16.83 -10.86 5.65
CA THR A 184 17.15 -10.35 4.30
C THR A 184 18.50 -9.63 4.20
N GLY A 185 19.24 -9.49 5.31
CA GLY A 185 20.64 -9.04 5.33
C GLY A 185 20.85 -7.56 4.99
N ALA A 186 19.87 -6.69 5.25
CA ALA A 186 19.96 -5.27 4.91
C ALA A 186 20.82 -4.46 5.92
N VAL A 187 22.15 -4.65 5.87
CA VAL A 187 23.14 -4.03 6.78
C VAL A 187 23.00 -2.50 6.91
N ALA A 188 22.56 -1.81 5.84
CA ALA A 188 22.38 -0.36 5.84
C ALA A 188 21.23 0.13 6.74
N ILE A 189 20.26 -0.74 7.04
CA ILE A 189 19.07 -0.41 7.84
C ILE A 189 19.32 -0.66 9.33
N ASP A 190 20.23 -1.59 9.64
CA ASP A 190 20.56 -2.02 11.00
C ASP A 190 21.11 -0.87 11.87
N TYR A 191 21.88 0.05 11.27
CA TYR A 191 22.39 1.24 11.97
C TYR A 191 21.27 2.25 12.31
N THR A 192 20.29 2.42 11.41
CA THR A 192 19.19 3.37 11.62
C THR A 192 18.12 2.80 12.56
N MET A 193 17.99 1.48 12.63
CA MET A 193 17.08 0.79 13.54
C MET A 193 17.52 0.84 15.00
N ASN A 194 18.83 0.87 15.27
CA ASN A 194 19.38 0.99 16.63
C ASN A 194 19.26 2.40 17.25
N SER A 195 18.72 3.38 16.52
CA SER A 195 18.51 4.75 17.01
C SER A 195 17.30 4.93 17.93
N GLY A 196 16.49 3.88 18.12
CA GLY A 196 15.32 3.93 19.02
C GLY A 196 14.14 4.77 18.50
N CYS A 197 14.16 5.20 17.24
CA CYS A 197 13.15 6.10 16.68
C CYS A 197 11.78 5.45 16.38
N CYS A 198 11.66 4.12 16.44
CA CYS A 198 10.43 3.41 16.07
C CYS A 198 9.85 2.68 17.29
N SER A 199 8.75 3.19 17.84
CA SER A 199 8.07 2.61 19.02
C SER A 199 6.94 1.64 18.66
N SER A 200 6.65 1.47 17.37
CA SER A 200 5.54 0.66 16.87
C SER A 200 5.77 0.15 15.44
N GLY A 201 5.05 -0.89 15.02
CA GLY A 201 5.12 -1.44 13.65
C GLY A 201 4.75 -0.39 12.61
N ARG A 202 3.73 0.43 12.88
CA ARG A 202 3.33 1.55 12.01
C ARG A 202 4.43 2.61 11.88
N SER A 203 5.03 3.04 12.98
CA SER A 203 6.12 4.02 12.93
C SER A 203 7.37 3.48 12.21
N LEU A 204 7.69 2.20 12.43
CA LEU A 204 8.75 1.49 11.73
C LEU A 204 8.49 1.41 10.22
N PHE A 205 7.28 1.03 9.83
CA PHE A 205 6.89 0.95 8.43
C PHE A 205 6.98 2.32 7.73
N ARG A 206 6.48 3.39 8.37
CA ARG A 206 6.56 4.75 7.83
C ARG A 206 7.99 5.27 7.75
N PHE A 207 8.82 4.91 8.72
CA PHE A 207 10.25 5.20 8.66
C PHE A 207 10.90 4.53 7.46
N LEU A 208 10.71 3.21 7.28
CA LEU A 208 11.20 2.48 6.12
C LEU A 208 10.67 3.05 4.81
N GLU A 209 9.39 3.42 4.77
CA GLU A 209 8.79 4.10 3.64
C GLU A 209 9.53 5.40 3.33
N SER A 210 9.80 6.25 4.33
CA SER A 210 10.51 7.51 4.10
C SER A 210 11.93 7.34 3.55
N GLN A 211 12.62 6.27 3.91
CA GLN A 211 14.02 6.03 3.53
C GLN A 211 14.15 5.27 2.21
N LEU A 212 13.26 4.30 1.99
CA LEU A 212 13.39 3.32 0.93
C LEU A 212 12.36 3.49 -0.15
N LYS A 213 11.20 4.11 0.13
CA LYS A 213 10.23 4.42 -0.92
C LYS A 213 10.89 5.45 -1.84
N PRO A 214 11.18 5.06 -3.08
CA PRO A 214 11.74 6.01 -4.02
C PRO A 214 10.71 7.12 -4.28
N HIS A 215 11.15 8.39 -4.14
CA HIS A 215 10.30 9.56 -4.35
C HIS A 215 9.75 9.66 -5.79
N GLY A 216 8.55 10.22 -5.92
CA GLY A 216 7.81 10.35 -7.19
C GLY A 216 7.10 9.06 -7.58
N ASP A 217 6.51 9.04 -8.78
CA ASP A 217 5.98 7.81 -9.39
C ASP A 217 7.13 6.92 -9.85
N TRP A 218 7.99 6.51 -8.92
CA TRP A 218 9.16 5.71 -9.21
C TRP A 218 8.80 4.42 -9.92
N GLU A 219 7.62 3.86 -9.70
CA GLU A 219 7.20 2.69 -10.46
C GLU A 219 7.10 3.00 -11.96
N GLN A 220 6.64 4.20 -12.34
CA GLN A 220 6.68 4.68 -13.72
C GLN A 220 8.13 4.89 -14.18
N VAL A 221 8.98 5.56 -13.38
CA VAL A 221 10.41 5.79 -13.71
C VAL A 221 11.18 4.48 -13.87
N LEU A 222 10.93 3.51 -12.99
CA LEU A 222 11.53 2.18 -13.00
C LEU A 222 11.04 1.36 -14.19
N ILE A 223 9.78 1.50 -14.60
CA ILE A 223 9.27 0.85 -15.80
C ILE A 223 9.90 1.45 -17.05
N LEU A 224 10.03 2.78 -17.14
CA LEU A 224 10.74 3.45 -18.22
C LEU A 224 12.22 3.05 -18.26
N PHE A 225 12.88 2.95 -17.10
CA PHE A 225 14.25 2.44 -16.98
C PHE A 225 14.35 0.97 -17.43
N LYS A 226 13.43 0.10 -16.97
CA LYS A 226 13.38 -1.32 -17.37
C LYS A 226 13.13 -1.47 -18.86
N LEU A 227 12.30 -0.62 -19.46
CA LEU A 227 12.06 -0.56 -20.90
C LEU A 227 13.34 -0.19 -21.65
N ASN A 228 14.05 0.86 -21.23
CA ASN A 228 15.34 1.22 -21.81
C ASN A 228 16.40 0.13 -21.63
N ARG A 229 16.39 -0.57 -20.50
CA ARG A 229 17.30 -1.69 -20.26
C ARG A 229 17.05 -2.87 -21.21
N VAL A 230 15.83 -3.05 -21.73
CA VAL A 230 15.55 -4.07 -22.76
C VAL A 230 16.43 -3.85 -23.99
N ALA A 231 16.62 -2.59 -24.41
CA ALA A 231 17.43 -2.24 -25.57
C ALA A 231 18.88 -2.75 -25.51
N VAL A 232 19.42 -2.93 -24.30
CA VAL A 232 20.84 -3.26 -24.07
C VAL A 232 21.03 -4.70 -23.59
N SER A 233 20.01 -5.30 -22.98
CA SER A 233 20.16 -6.58 -22.25
C SER A 233 19.70 -7.80 -23.03
N TYR A 234 18.97 -7.62 -24.14
CA TYR A 234 18.37 -8.72 -24.89
C TYR A 234 19.03 -8.87 -26.25
N THR A 235 19.37 -10.10 -26.61
CA THR A 235 19.84 -10.49 -27.94
C THR A 235 18.78 -11.28 -28.72
N ASN A 236 17.76 -11.80 -28.04
CA ASN A 236 16.63 -12.50 -28.64
C ASN A 236 15.43 -11.56 -28.78
N VAL A 237 14.95 -11.36 -30.00
CA VAL A 237 13.87 -10.43 -30.33
C VAL A 237 12.54 -10.86 -29.73
N ASP A 238 12.21 -12.15 -29.76
CA ASP A 238 10.93 -12.65 -29.22
C ASP A 238 10.84 -12.43 -27.69
N GLU A 239 11.95 -12.59 -26.96
CA GLU A 239 12.00 -12.29 -25.54
C GLU A 239 11.97 -10.78 -25.26
N ALA A 240 12.62 -9.97 -26.10
CA ALA A 240 12.52 -8.52 -26.02
C ALA A 240 11.07 -8.04 -26.24
N ILE A 241 10.37 -8.56 -27.25
CA ILE A 241 8.95 -8.27 -27.56
C ILE A 241 8.08 -8.60 -26.35
N LYS A 242 8.14 -9.83 -25.84
CA LYS A 242 7.36 -10.24 -24.64
C LYS A 242 7.62 -9.33 -23.45
N ARG A 243 8.88 -8.92 -23.26
CA ARG A 243 9.27 -8.07 -22.14
C ARG A 243 8.73 -6.65 -22.29
N ILE A 244 8.80 -6.07 -23.49
CA ILE A 244 8.27 -4.75 -23.82
C ILE A 244 6.75 -4.72 -23.62
N GLU A 245 6.02 -5.74 -24.08
CA GLU A 245 4.56 -5.82 -23.91
C GLU A 245 4.16 -5.89 -22.44
N ARG A 246 4.83 -6.74 -21.65
CA ARG A 246 4.56 -6.86 -20.22
C ARG A 246 4.83 -5.56 -19.46
N LEU A 247 5.92 -4.87 -19.79
CA LEU A 247 6.27 -3.59 -19.16
C LEU A 247 5.31 -2.48 -19.61
N SER A 248 4.88 -2.47 -20.86
CA SER A 248 3.93 -1.50 -21.41
C SER A 248 2.55 -1.65 -20.79
N LEU A 249 2.08 -2.89 -20.57
CA LEU A 249 0.82 -3.16 -19.87
C LEU A 249 0.88 -2.61 -18.44
N ARG A 250 1.95 -2.92 -17.70
CA ARG A 250 2.15 -2.41 -16.34
C ARG A 250 2.28 -0.89 -16.28
N ALA A 251 2.84 -0.26 -17.31
CA ALA A 251 2.89 1.20 -17.41
C ALA A 251 1.48 1.79 -17.61
N SER A 252 0.65 1.14 -18.43
CA SER A 252 -0.75 1.53 -18.64
C SER A 252 -1.58 1.41 -17.36
N ASP A 253 -1.34 0.37 -16.55
CA ASP A 253 -1.98 0.20 -15.24
C ASP A 253 -1.61 1.33 -14.26
N LEU A 254 -0.50 2.03 -14.52
CA LEU A 254 -0.01 3.19 -13.76
C LEU A 254 -0.29 4.52 -14.46
N GLU A 255 -1.22 4.53 -15.42
CA GLU A 255 -1.65 5.71 -16.18
C GLU A 255 -0.54 6.38 -17.01
N VAL A 256 0.53 5.63 -17.34
CA VAL A 256 1.61 6.07 -18.23
C VAL A 256 1.65 5.17 -19.47
N PRO A 257 0.75 5.38 -20.45
CA PRO A 257 0.72 4.57 -21.64
C PRO A 257 2.00 4.76 -22.47
N ILE A 258 2.66 3.65 -22.79
CA ILE A 258 3.85 3.66 -23.64
C ILE A 258 3.40 3.65 -25.10
N SER A 259 3.82 4.67 -25.86
CA SER A 259 3.49 4.79 -27.27
C SER A 259 4.13 3.67 -28.11
N ASP A 260 3.45 3.24 -29.17
CA ASP A 260 3.97 2.22 -30.08
C ASP A 260 5.28 2.64 -30.74
N ALA A 261 5.44 3.93 -31.06
CA ALA A 261 6.69 4.47 -31.58
C ALA A 261 7.86 4.25 -30.61
N TYR A 262 7.64 4.42 -29.30
CA TYR A 262 8.66 4.18 -28.29
C TYR A 262 9.01 2.70 -28.16
N LYS A 263 8.01 1.81 -28.19
CA LYS A 263 8.23 0.35 -28.21
C LYS A 263 9.06 -0.07 -29.43
N CYS A 264 8.73 0.48 -30.61
CA CYS A 264 9.46 0.21 -31.85
C CYS A 264 10.91 0.75 -31.79
N ALA A 265 11.13 1.92 -31.19
CA ALA A 265 12.47 2.48 -31.01
C ALA A 265 13.36 1.60 -30.13
N ILE A 266 12.83 1.05 -29.03
CA ILE A 266 13.56 0.09 -28.18
C ILE A 266 13.95 -1.15 -29.00
N LEU A 267 13.00 -1.69 -29.77
CA LEU A 267 13.24 -2.90 -30.55
C LEU A 267 14.22 -2.67 -31.72
N LEU A 268 14.24 -1.46 -32.28
CA LEU A 268 15.27 -1.03 -33.22
C LEU A 268 16.65 -1.08 -32.55
N CYS A 269 16.81 -0.53 -31.35
CA CYS A 269 18.08 -0.61 -30.62
C CYS A 269 18.52 -2.06 -30.33
N VAL A 270 17.58 -2.96 -30.02
CA VAL A 270 17.88 -4.40 -29.83
C VAL A 270 18.43 -5.05 -31.10
N THR A 271 17.98 -4.60 -32.27
CA THR A 271 18.23 -5.28 -33.56
C THR A 271 19.16 -4.52 -34.50
N GLN A 272 19.63 -3.32 -34.12
CA GLN A 272 20.37 -2.41 -34.99
C GLN A 272 21.68 -3.00 -35.53
N ASP A 273 22.33 -3.86 -34.74
CA ASP A 273 23.65 -4.41 -35.05
C ASP A 273 23.57 -5.81 -35.69
N ASP A 274 22.36 -6.37 -35.85
CA ASP A 274 22.15 -7.69 -36.42
C ASP A 274 21.65 -7.60 -37.87
N GLN A 275 22.50 -8.06 -38.79
CA GLN A 275 22.25 -8.05 -40.23
C GLN A 275 21.00 -8.85 -40.63
N CYS A 276 20.59 -9.84 -39.84
CA CYS A 276 19.39 -10.65 -40.11
C CYS A 276 18.13 -9.78 -40.13
N PHE A 277 18.11 -8.66 -39.41
CA PHE A 277 16.96 -7.76 -39.32
C PHE A 277 17.03 -6.55 -40.27
N ALA A 278 18.16 -6.33 -40.96
CA ALA A 278 18.34 -5.16 -41.83
C ALA A 278 17.30 -5.12 -42.97
N ALA A 279 17.03 -6.25 -43.61
CA ALA A 279 16.03 -6.35 -44.66
C ALA A 279 14.59 -6.12 -44.15
N ALA A 280 14.30 -6.60 -42.94
CA ALA A 280 13.02 -6.42 -42.26
C ALA A 280 12.76 -4.93 -41.93
N TRP A 281 13.76 -4.23 -41.39
CA TRP A 281 13.68 -2.79 -41.14
C TRP A 281 13.56 -1.98 -42.43
N ALA A 282 14.29 -2.34 -43.48
CA ALA A 282 14.16 -1.69 -44.78
C ALA A 282 12.77 -1.88 -45.40
N ALA A 283 12.11 -3.02 -45.17
CA ALA A 283 10.72 -3.24 -45.57
C ALA A 283 9.75 -2.36 -44.76
N LEU A 284 9.89 -2.33 -43.44
CA LEU A 284 9.08 -1.51 -42.53
C LEU A 284 9.17 0.00 -42.85
N MET A 285 10.37 0.48 -43.21
CA MET A 285 10.58 1.88 -43.60
C MET A 285 9.92 2.20 -44.95
N ARG A 286 9.99 1.29 -45.93
CA ARG A 286 9.35 1.46 -47.24
C ARG A 286 7.82 1.52 -47.13
N THR A 287 7.22 0.71 -46.26
CA THR A 287 5.76 0.70 -46.05
C THR A 287 5.30 1.79 -45.08
N ARG A 288 6.21 2.59 -44.52
CA ARG A 288 5.93 3.58 -43.45
C ARG A 288 5.26 2.96 -42.21
N SER A 289 5.61 1.70 -41.89
CA SER A 289 5.06 0.93 -40.77
C SER A 289 5.99 0.87 -39.55
N CYS A 290 7.13 1.57 -39.57
CA CYS A 290 8.18 1.49 -38.55
C CYS A 290 7.79 2.01 -37.16
N THR A 291 6.65 2.67 -37.01
CA THR A 291 6.11 3.15 -35.72
C THR A 291 4.88 2.37 -35.26
N ASN A 292 4.42 1.38 -36.04
CA ASN A 292 3.27 0.55 -35.70
C ASN A 292 3.74 -0.74 -35.02
N TRP A 293 3.44 -0.90 -33.73
CA TRP A 293 3.94 -2.02 -32.93
C TRP A 293 3.54 -3.39 -33.49
N ALA A 294 2.28 -3.55 -33.92
CA ALA A 294 1.79 -4.81 -34.44
C ALA A 294 2.53 -5.24 -35.71
N ASN A 295 2.80 -4.29 -36.62
CA ASN A 295 3.53 -4.56 -37.85
C ASN A 295 5.01 -4.87 -37.56
N VAL A 296 5.65 -4.08 -36.71
CA VAL A 296 7.07 -4.22 -36.37
C VAL A 296 7.33 -5.54 -35.63
N SER A 297 6.56 -5.84 -34.59
CA SER A 297 6.70 -7.08 -33.80
C SER A 297 6.48 -8.33 -34.67
N SER A 298 5.46 -8.34 -35.53
CA SER A 298 5.18 -9.46 -36.42
C SER A 298 6.30 -9.70 -37.45
N ILE A 299 6.77 -8.64 -38.11
CA ILE A 299 7.80 -8.74 -39.14
C ILE A 299 9.15 -9.17 -38.55
N LEU A 300 9.54 -8.64 -37.39
CA LEU A 300 10.80 -9.03 -36.75
C LEU A 300 10.73 -10.43 -36.14
N HIS A 301 9.58 -10.85 -35.61
CA HIS A 301 9.38 -12.23 -35.17
C HIS A 301 9.53 -13.22 -36.35
N TYR A 302 8.98 -12.89 -37.51
CA TYR A 302 9.13 -13.69 -38.72
C TYR A 302 10.59 -13.77 -39.20
N ALA A 303 11.29 -12.62 -39.24
CA ALA A 303 12.71 -12.56 -39.59
C ALA A 303 13.60 -13.40 -38.66
N GLN A 304 13.32 -13.40 -37.35
CA GLN A 304 14.04 -14.24 -36.39
C GLN A 304 13.81 -15.74 -36.67
N ARG A 305 12.58 -16.15 -37.01
CA ARG A 305 12.28 -17.54 -37.36
C ARG A 305 12.99 -17.99 -38.62
N ASP A 306 13.00 -17.15 -39.65
CA ASP A 306 13.69 -17.43 -40.91
C ASP A 306 15.20 -17.59 -40.67
N ALA A 307 15.82 -16.70 -39.89
CA ALA A 307 17.23 -16.78 -39.52
C ALA A 307 17.56 -18.08 -38.76
N GLN A 308 16.69 -18.51 -37.85
CA GLN A 308 16.86 -19.77 -37.10
C GLN A 308 16.66 -21.02 -37.98
N SER A 309 15.77 -20.96 -38.98
CA SER A 309 15.53 -22.06 -39.91
C SER A 309 16.68 -22.29 -40.91
N THR A 310 17.49 -21.25 -41.14
CA THR A 310 18.59 -21.26 -42.11
C THR A 310 19.93 -21.69 -41.49
N GLN A 311 20.01 -21.84 -40.15
CA GLN A 311 21.21 -22.39 -39.51
C GLN A 311 21.32 -23.90 -39.77
N PRO A 312 22.45 -24.40 -40.32
CA PRO A 312 22.66 -25.83 -40.52
C PRO A 312 22.64 -26.53 -39.16
N ARG A 313 21.85 -27.61 -39.04
CA ARG A 313 21.84 -28.44 -37.83
C ARG A 313 23.28 -28.84 -37.50
N PRO A 314 23.81 -28.54 -36.30
CA PRO A 314 25.10 -29.06 -35.90
C PRO A 314 25.00 -30.59 -35.97
N GLY A 315 25.89 -31.16 -36.77
CA GLY A 315 25.83 -32.54 -37.21
C GLY A 315 25.63 -33.52 -36.05
N GLY A 316 24.68 -34.41 -36.22
CA GLY A 316 24.69 -35.68 -35.52
C GLY A 316 25.92 -36.46 -35.96
N LEU A 317 26.84 -36.65 -35.03
CA LEU A 317 27.73 -37.79 -34.93
C LEU A 317 27.38 -38.52 -33.64
#